data_AF-A0A8J7GWA8-F1
#
_entry.id   AF-A0A8J7GWA8-F1
#
_cell.length_a   1.000
_cell.length_b   1.000
_cell.length_c   1.000
_cell.angle_alpha   90.00
_cell.angle_beta   90.00
_cell.angle_gamma   90.00
#
_symmetry.space_group_name_H-M   'P 1'
#
loop_
_entity.id
_entity.type
_entity.pdbx_description
1 polymer ?
#
loop_
_entity_poly.entity_id
_entity_poly.type
_entity_poly.pdbx_seq_one_letter_code
_entity_poly.pdbx_strand_id
1 'polypeptide(L)'
;MQKLIDEFDHLIQPGTIVTEIILSGLVDDHGDIMLENDNPDFFSVYILGHDGVLQAIGDFSEREDAIAYAARMVEKYQFPLTDNTRKLLND
;
A
#
# COMPACT_ATOMS: atom_id res chain seq x y z
N MET A 1 -11.61 6.47 11.75
CA MET A 1 -11.17 6.91 10.40
C MET A 1 -10.19 8.10 10.41
N GLN A 2 -10.48 9.30 10.95
CA GLN A 2 -9.48 10.41 10.91
C GLN A 2 -8.17 10.06 11.64
N LYS A 3 -8.25 9.34 12.76
CA LYS A 3 -7.08 8.93 13.59
C LYS A 3 -6.05 8.06 12.87
N LEU A 4 -6.46 7.26 11.89
CA LEU A 4 -5.54 6.40 11.14
C LEU A 4 -4.68 7.21 10.15
N ILE A 5 -5.11 8.39 9.69
CA ILE A 5 -4.34 9.17 8.70
C ILE A 5 -3.13 9.84 9.36
N ASP A 6 -3.33 10.47 10.51
CA ASP A 6 -2.28 11.19 11.23
C ASP A 6 -1.19 10.23 11.76
N GLU A 7 -1.57 8.98 12.04
CA GLU A 7 -0.65 7.94 12.50
C GLU A 7 0.24 7.35 11.41
N PHE A 8 0.09 7.67 10.12
CA PHE A 8 0.94 7.08 9.07
C PHE A 8 1.59 8.11 8.14
N ASP A 9 1.15 9.37 8.17
CA ASP A 9 1.74 10.43 7.36
C ASP A 9 3.20 10.72 7.73
N HIS A 10 3.61 10.38 8.94
CA HIS A 10 4.98 10.52 9.41
C HIS A 10 5.96 9.52 8.77
N LEU A 11 5.46 8.48 8.11
CA LEU A 11 6.30 7.50 7.42
C LEU A 11 6.83 8.07 6.10
N ILE A 12 6.10 8.97 5.45
CA ILE A 12 6.52 9.57 4.18
C ILE A 12 7.46 10.73 4.48
N GLN A 13 8.69 10.66 3.96
CA GLN A 13 9.65 11.73 4.21
C GLN A 13 9.13 13.06 3.62
N PRO A 14 9.26 14.19 4.33
CA PRO A 14 8.91 15.49 3.80
C PRO A 14 9.64 15.76 2.47
N GLY A 15 8.89 16.12 1.43
CA GLY A 15 9.44 16.36 0.09
C GLY A 15 9.49 15.12 -0.82
N THR A 16 9.04 13.96 -0.35
CA THR A 16 8.82 12.79 -1.22
C THR A 16 7.78 13.12 -2.27
N ILE A 17 8.15 12.98 -3.54
CA ILE A 17 7.21 13.06 -4.66
C ILE A 17 6.69 11.66 -4.89
N VAL A 18 5.46 11.41 -4.44
CA VAL A 18 4.75 10.16 -4.72
C VAL A 18 4.40 10.12 -6.21
N THR A 19 4.59 8.97 -6.85
CA THR A 19 4.21 8.73 -8.25
C THR A 19 3.14 7.65 -8.40
N GLU A 20 2.98 6.80 -7.40
CA GLU A 20 2.01 5.70 -7.41
C GLU A 20 1.62 5.30 -5.99
N ILE A 21 0.36 4.91 -5.80
CA ILE A 21 -0.12 4.24 -4.58
C ILE A 21 -0.35 2.78 -4.92
N ILE A 22 0.18 1.85 -4.13
CA ILE A 22 0.09 0.41 -4.40
C ILE A 22 -0.57 -0.26 -3.21
N LEU A 23 -1.70 -0.95 -3.43
CA LEU A 23 -2.32 -1.82 -2.44
C LEU A 23 -1.98 -3.26 -2.80
N SER A 24 -1.28 -3.97 -1.92
CA SER A 24 -0.92 -5.37 -2.11
C SER A 24 -1.52 -6.23 -1.02
N GLY A 25 -2.14 -7.33 -1.43
CA GLY A 25 -2.35 -8.50 -0.56
C GLY A 25 -1.27 -9.53 -0.85
N LEU A 26 -1.31 -10.68 -0.16
CA LEU A 26 -0.46 -11.83 -0.49
C LEU A 26 -0.50 -12.08 -2.01
N VAL A 27 0.65 -12.22 -2.64
CA VAL A 27 0.74 -12.76 -4.00
C VAL A 27 1.49 -14.06 -3.79
N ASP A 28 0.81 -15.18 -3.97
CA ASP A 28 1.51 -16.45 -4.09
C ASP A 28 2.52 -16.26 -5.25
N ASP A 29 3.78 -16.50 -4.90
CA ASP A 29 4.96 -16.08 -5.63
C ASP A 29 4.93 -16.54 -7.09
N HIS A 30 5.10 -15.59 -8.01
CA HIS A 30 6.02 -15.75 -9.13
C HIS A 30 6.49 -14.37 -9.63
N GLY A 31 7.48 -13.80 -8.95
CA GLY A 31 8.40 -12.83 -9.56
C GLY A 31 8.38 -11.40 -9.00
N ASP A 32 9.53 -11.04 -8.42
CA ASP A 32 10.07 -9.70 -8.20
C ASP A 32 9.31 -8.79 -7.22
N ILE A 33 9.29 -9.21 -5.96
CA ILE A 33 9.75 -8.51 -4.73
C ILE A 33 9.15 -9.34 -3.59
N MET A 34 9.89 -10.36 -3.15
CA MET A 34 9.54 -11.13 -1.96
C MET A 34 9.70 -10.22 -0.73
N LEU A 35 8.64 -9.53 -0.35
CA LEU A 35 8.44 -9.20 1.06
C LEU A 35 8.00 -10.52 1.71
N GLU A 36 8.96 -11.29 2.22
CA GLU A 36 8.73 -12.43 3.11
C GLU A 36 7.95 -11.91 4.33
N ASN A 37 6.63 -11.87 4.22
CA ASN A 37 5.74 -11.62 5.32
C ASN A 37 5.06 -12.94 5.62
N ASP A 38 5.63 -13.70 6.56
CA ASP A 38 5.19 -15.02 7.07
C ASP A 38 3.79 -15.00 7.73
N ASN A 39 2.97 -14.00 7.44
CA ASN A 39 1.67 -13.80 8.07
C ASN A 39 0.57 -13.73 6.99
N PRO A 40 -0.22 -14.80 6.81
CA PRO A 40 -1.11 -14.98 5.66
C PRO A 40 -2.30 -14.02 5.55
N ASP A 41 -2.43 -13.07 6.49
CA ASP A 41 -3.62 -12.23 6.65
C ASP A 41 -3.34 -10.72 6.54
N PHE A 42 -2.22 -10.28 5.96
CA PHE A 42 -1.86 -8.86 5.91
C PHE A 42 -1.97 -8.22 4.52
N PHE A 43 -2.62 -7.06 4.47
CA PHE A 43 -2.71 -6.14 3.35
C PHE A 43 -1.81 -4.94 3.62
N SER A 44 -0.92 -4.65 2.68
CA SER A 44 0.04 -3.56 2.81
C SER A 44 -0.21 -2.49 1.74
N VAL A 45 -0.09 -1.23 2.14
CA VAL A 45 -0.16 -0.08 1.24
C VAL A 45 1.23 0.52 1.12
N TYR A 46 1.67 0.69 -0.12
CA TYR A 46 2.96 1.27 -0.46
C TYR A 46 2.78 2.56 -1.26
N ILE A 47 3.80 3.41 -1.22
CA ILE A 47 4.02 4.47 -2.20
C ILE A 47 5.25 4.15 -3.03
N LEU A 48 5.20 4.48 -4.31
CA LEU A 48 6.40 4.59 -5.13
C LEU A 48 6.80 6.07 -5.20
N GLY A 49 8.02 6.38 -4.78
CA GLY A 49 8.60 7.71 -4.96
C GLY A 49 9.14 7.91 -6.39
N HIS A 50 9.29 9.18 -6.81
CA HIS A 50 9.93 9.53 -8.08
C HIS A 50 11.40 9.04 -8.18
N ASP A 51 12.05 8.82 -7.05
CA ASP A 51 13.36 8.19 -6.94
C ASP A 51 13.35 6.68 -7.23
N GLY A 52 12.17 6.10 -7.47
CA GLY A 52 11.96 4.68 -7.69
C GLY A 52 11.95 3.85 -6.40
N VAL A 53 11.93 4.51 -5.23
CA VAL A 53 11.92 3.82 -3.94
C VAL A 53 10.49 3.44 -3.58
N LEU A 54 10.27 2.15 -3.33
CA LEU A 54 9.03 1.62 -2.79
C LEU A 54 9.07 1.70 -1.26
N GLN A 55 8.05 2.30 -0.65
CA GLN A 55 7.97 2.44 0.79
C GLN A 55 6.60 1.97 1.32
N ALA A 56 6.61 1.08 2.32
CA ALA A 56 5.42 0.68 3.06
C ALA A 56 4.94 1.84 3.95
N ILE A 57 3.67 2.19 3.84
CA ILE A 57 3.04 3.29 4.58
C ILE A 57 1.84 2.85 5.41
N GLY A 58 1.47 1.56 5.36
CA GLY A 58 0.46 1.01 6.26
C GLY A 58 0.28 -0.48 6.05
N ASP A 59 0.16 -1.22 7.15
CA ASP A 59 -0.13 -2.66 7.17
C ASP A 59 -1.44 -2.90 7.93
N PHE A 60 -2.30 -3.73 7.36
CA PHE A 60 -3.67 -3.95 7.85
C PHE A 60 -4.01 -5.43 7.82
N SER A 61 -4.68 -5.92 8.86
CA SER A 61 -5.22 -7.29 8.87
C SER A 61 -6.55 -7.40 8.10
N GLU A 62 -7.20 -6.27 7.82
CA GLU A 62 -8.48 -6.22 7.12
C GLU A 62 -8.36 -5.54 5.76
N ARG A 63 -8.92 -6.18 4.73
CA ARG A 63 -8.91 -5.65 3.36
C ARG A 63 -9.65 -4.31 3.26
N GLU A 64 -10.79 -4.19 3.93
CA GLU A 64 -11.62 -2.99 3.85
C GLU A 64 -10.88 -1.77 4.42
N ASP A 65 -10.13 -1.97 5.51
CA ASP A 65 -9.29 -0.93 6.11
C ASP A 65 -8.14 -0.53 5.18
N ALA A 66 -7.48 -1.50 4.55
CA ALA A 66 -6.41 -1.23 3.58
C ALA A 66 -6.92 -0.47 2.35
N ILE A 67 -8.10 -0.84 1.83
CA ILE A 67 -8.75 -0.13 0.71
C ILE A 67 -9.14 1.29 1.13
N ALA A 68 -9.75 1.45 2.31
CA ALA A 68 -10.14 2.76 2.81
C ALA A 68 -8.92 3.67 3.01
N TYR A 69 -7.81 3.11 3.48
CA TYR A 69 -6.53 3.82 3.62
C TYR A 69 -5.94 4.20 2.25
N ALA A 70 -5.86 3.25 1.32
CA ALA A 70 -5.34 3.48 -0.04
C ALA A 70 -6.16 4.54 -0.79
N ALA A 71 -7.50 4.49 -0.71
CA ALA A 71 -8.38 5.50 -1.30
C ALA A 71 -8.08 6.91 -0.79
N ARG A 72 -7.78 7.04 0.50
CA ARG A 72 -7.40 8.32 1.10
C ARG A 72 -6.03 8.81 0.65
N MET A 73 -5.08 7.90 0.44
CA MET A 73 -3.77 8.26 -0.13
C MET A 73 -3.91 8.73 -1.58
N VAL A 74 -4.77 8.10 -2.38
CA VAL A 74 -5.13 8.57 -3.72
C VAL A 74 -5.74 9.97 -3.67
N GLU A 75 -6.69 10.23 -2.77
CA GLU A 75 -7.27 11.57 -2.60
C GLU A 75 -6.22 12.61 -2.19
N LYS A 76 -5.29 12.25 -1.30
CA LYS A 76 -4.26 13.17 -0.81
C LYS A 76 -3.22 13.51 -1.87
N TYR A 77 -2.70 12.49 -2.54
CA TYR A 77 -1.56 12.62 -3.45
C TYR A 77 -1.99 12.82 -4.92
N GLN A 78 -3.27 12.57 -5.26
CA GLN A 78 -3.81 12.69 -6.62
C GLN A 78 -3.12 11.78 -7.65
N PHE A 79 -2.62 10.63 -7.20
CA PHE A 79 -1.99 9.60 -8.03
C PHE A 79 -2.82 8.31 -8.10
N PRO A 80 -2.70 7.53 -9.18
CA PRO A 80 -3.49 6.32 -9.35
C PRO A 80 -3.17 5.26 -8.29
N LEU A 81 -4.19 4.44 -8.00
CA LEU A 81 -4.06 3.23 -7.21
C LEU A 81 -3.78 2.03 -8.11
N THR A 82 -2.70 1.33 -7.84
CA THR A 82 -2.43 -0.01 -8.35
C THR A 82 -2.88 -1.03 -7.32
N ASP A 83 -3.99 -1.70 -7.61
CA ASP A 83 -4.58 -2.72 -6.74
C ASP A 83 -4.12 -4.12 -7.15
N ASN A 84 -3.10 -4.62 -6.44
CA ASN A 84 -2.56 -5.97 -6.60
C ASN A 84 -3.36 -7.02 -5.80
N THR A 85 -4.38 -6.65 -5.02
CA THR A 85 -5.23 -7.62 -4.29
C THR A 85 -6.12 -8.42 -5.21
N ARG A 86 -6.41 -7.92 -6.43
CA ARG A 86 -7.30 -8.58 -7.38
C ARG A 86 -6.76 -9.90 -7.93
N LYS A 87 -5.45 -10.14 -7.87
CA LYS A 87 -4.85 -11.44 -8.25
C LYS A 87 -5.29 -12.58 -7.33
N LEU A 88 -5.74 -12.29 -6.10
CA LEU A 88 -6.21 -13.26 -5.11
C LEU A 88 -7.61 -13.86 -5.39
N LEU A 89 -8.35 -13.34 -6.37
CA LEU A 89 -9.77 -13.72 -6.58
C LEU A 89 -10.01 -14.65 -7.78
N ASN A 90 -8.96 -15.04 -8.52
CA ASN A 90 -9.09 -15.81 -9.77
C ASN A 90 -8.40 -17.19 -9.74
N ASP A 91 -7.99 -17.71 -8.58
CA ASP A 91 -7.64 -19.12 -8.40
C ASP A 91 -8.61 -19.81 -7.42
#